data_AF-A0A6A5ZJ03-F1
#
_entry.id   AF-A0A6A5ZJ03-F1
#
_cell.length_a   1.000
_cell.length_b   1.000
_cell.length_c   1.000
_cell.angle_alpha   90.00
_cell.angle_beta   90.00
_cell.angle_gamma   90.00
#
_symmetry.space_group_name_H-M   'P 1'
#
loop_
_entity.id
_entity.type
_entity.pdbx_description
1 polymer ?
#
loop_
_entity_poly.entity_id
_entity_poly.type
_entity_poly.pdbx_seq_one_letter_code
_entity_poly.pdbx_strand_id
1 'polypeptide(L)'
;MSSGANDQLAAVRNTTGGGSLSMTQINDEKSALLRLPLELRLVIFAYALGGNRITLRGHGYPPTVTSTLQTRASLSSSFNGCAELVAPLLICRQIYSETNLLIYKNNTFVFLNVDAKREFHRLTCKNQRNAITAIKPCPSYWEFLLWRESKSKTHVFSRFPNLKTVYIDLAWGCARVKAIYLGIKEPVEPDTPEETIQRIKATEGEHFKVIVETADVGEDD
;
A
#
# COMPACT_ATOMS: atom_id res chain seq x y z
N MET A 1 -40.17 2.48 54.09
CA MET A 1 -39.29 1.33 53.80
C MET A 1 -38.59 1.59 52.47
N SER A 2 -37.27 1.44 52.44
CA SER A 2 -36.37 1.42 51.26
C SER A 2 -36.11 2.71 50.47
N SER A 3 -35.11 3.49 50.91
CA SER A 3 -34.32 4.41 50.08
C SER A 3 -32.97 4.62 50.77
N GLY A 4 -31.93 3.92 50.32
CA GLY A 4 -30.62 4.00 50.98
C GLY A 4 -29.58 3.02 50.45
N ALA A 5 -29.43 2.88 49.13
CA ALA A 5 -28.48 1.92 48.54
C ALA A 5 -27.71 2.41 47.31
N ASN A 6 -27.65 3.73 47.03
CA ASN A 6 -26.99 4.24 45.80
C ASN A 6 -25.77 5.15 46.01
N ASP A 7 -25.36 5.44 47.25
CA ASP A 7 -24.27 6.41 47.52
C ASP A 7 -22.88 5.78 47.75
N GLN A 8 -22.71 4.46 47.64
CA GLN A 8 -21.42 3.81 47.91
C GLN A 8 -20.55 3.51 46.67
N LEU A 9 -20.99 3.86 45.45
CA LEU A 9 -20.21 3.63 44.22
C LEU A 9 -19.39 4.83 43.73
N ALA A 10 -19.46 5.99 44.40
CA ALA A 10 -18.68 7.18 44.03
C ALA A 10 -17.29 7.26 44.69
N ALA A 11 -16.97 6.39 45.66
CA ALA A 11 -15.77 6.53 46.49
C ALA A 11 -14.55 5.70 46.05
N VAL A 12 -14.64 4.88 45.00
CA VAL A 12 -13.57 3.95 44.56
C VAL A 12 -12.76 4.49 43.37
N ARG A 13 -12.58 5.82 43.26
CA ARG A 13 -11.81 6.42 42.14
C ARG A 13 -10.61 7.28 42.53
N ASN A 14 -10.34 7.52 43.81
CA ASN A 14 -9.32 8.51 44.21
C ASN A 14 -8.16 7.97 45.06
N THR A 15 -7.91 6.66 45.08
CA THR A 15 -6.73 6.08 45.76
C THR A 15 -5.70 5.58 44.75
N THR A 16 -4.93 6.49 44.15
CA THR A 16 -3.57 6.20 43.61
C THR A 16 -2.80 7.52 43.43
N GLY A 17 -2.52 8.20 44.54
CA GLY A 17 -1.54 9.28 44.63
C GLY A 17 -0.09 8.80 44.71
N GLY A 18 0.21 7.62 44.15
CA GLY A 18 1.58 7.20 43.87
C GLY A 18 1.86 7.58 42.42
N GLY A 19 2.85 8.45 42.19
CA GLY A 19 3.27 8.89 40.87
C GLY A 19 3.75 7.71 40.01
N SER A 20 2.79 6.96 39.47
CA SER A 20 3.06 5.90 38.51
C SER A 20 3.62 6.58 37.29
N LEU A 21 4.92 6.38 37.05
CA LEU A 21 5.54 6.78 35.80
C LEU A 21 4.66 6.26 34.68
N SER A 22 4.31 7.15 33.76
CA SER A 22 3.52 6.75 32.60
C SER A 22 4.24 5.59 31.90
N MET A 23 3.50 4.63 31.35
CA MET A 23 4.10 3.53 30.56
C MET A 23 5.04 4.06 29.48
N THR A 24 4.82 5.28 28.99
CA THR A 24 5.71 6.00 28.07
C THR A 24 7.09 6.25 28.69
N GLN A 25 7.18 6.75 29.92
CA GLN A 25 8.45 6.99 30.61
C GLN A 25 9.22 5.69 30.86
N ILE A 26 8.52 4.64 31.30
CA ILE A 26 9.15 3.32 31.51
C ILE A 26 9.70 2.75 30.19
N ASN A 27 8.94 2.90 29.10
CA ASN A 27 9.36 2.44 27.78
C ASN A 27 10.55 3.24 27.26
N ASP A 28 10.59 4.54 27.50
CA ASP A 28 11.71 5.40 27.13
C ASP A 28 13.00 5.00 27.88
N GLU A 29 12.91 4.74 29.19
CA GLU A 29 14.07 4.33 30.00
C GLU A 29 14.58 2.92 29.65
N LYS A 30 13.66 1.98 29.41
CA LYS A 30 14.00 0.55 29.27
C LYS A 30 14.22 0.11 27.83
N SER A 31 13.64 0.78 26.85
CA SER A 31 13.77 0.39 25.44
C SER A 31 14.99 1.04 24.81
N ALA A 32 16.01 0.25 24.48
CA ALA A 32 17.16 0.72 23.71
C ALA A 32 16.73 1.36 22.38
N LEU A 33 15.66 0.88 21.77
CA LEU A 33 15.12 1.45 20.53
C LEU A 33 14.50 2.82 20.76
N LEU A 34 13.75 3.05 21.85
CA LEU A 34 13.07 4.33 22.08
C LEU A 34 14.00 5.44 22.57
N ARG A 35 15.13 5.09 23.20
CA ARG A 35 16.20 6.04 23.54
C ARG A 35 16.93 6.61 22.33
N LEU A 36 16.74 6.04 21.14
CA LEU A 36 17.35 6.57 19.92
C LEU A 36 16.64 7.87 19.49
N PRO A 37 17.41 8.85 18.97
CA PRO A 37 16.83 9.99 18.27
C PRO A 37 15.81 9.55 17.20
N LEU A 38 14.78 10.36 17.01
CA LEU A 38 13.67 10.07 16.09
C LEU A 38 14.18 9.71 14.68
N GLU A 39 15.21 10.40 14.20
CA GLU A 39 15.79 10.21 12.88
C GLU A 39 16.31 8.78 12.71
N LEU A 40 17.03 8.25 13.70
CA LEU A 40 17.56 6.89 13.66
C LEU A 40 16.44 5.86 13.75
N ARG A 41 15.41 6.10 14.56
CA ARG A 41 14.23 5.23 14.63
C ARG A 41 13.53 5.17 13.27
N LEU A 42 13.31 6.31 12.62
CA LEU A 42 12.70 6.36 11.29
C LEU A 42 13.54 5.63 10.23
N VAL A 43 14.88 5.71 10.30
CA VAL A 43 15.76 4.94 9.40
C VAL A 43 15.60 3.44 9.64
N ILE A 44 15.66 2.97 10.89
CA ILE A 44 15.48 1.56 11.24
C ILE A 44 14.12 1.05 10.73
N PHE A 45 13.04 1.78 11.01
CA PHE A 45 11.71 1.39 10.56
C PHE A 45 11.51 1.54 9.05
N ALA A 46 12.21 2.45 8.38
CA ALA A 46 12.19 2.52 6.93
C ALA A 46 12.78 1.26 6.29
N TYR A 47 13.84 0.69 6.88
CA TYR A 47 14.40 -0.58 6.46
C TYR A 47 13.49 -1.76 6.82
N ALA A 48 12.97 -1.80 8.05
CA ALA A 48 12.13 -2.90 8.52
C ALA A 48 10.76 -2.98 7.81
N LEU A 49 10.15 -1.82 7.52
CA LEU A 49 8.80 -1.73 6.96
C LEU A 49 8.79 -1.48 5.45
N GLY A 50 9.94 -1.20 4.84
CA GLY A 50 10.05 -0.74 3.45
C GLY A 50 10.68 -1.75 2.50
N GLY A 51 10.73 -1.38 1.21
CA GLY A 51 11.37 -2.17 0.17
C GLY A 51 10.56 -3.36 -0.33
N ASN A 52 9.33 -3.54 0.15
CA ASN A 52 8.48 -4.68 -0.21
C ASN A 52 7.55 -4.36 -1.37
N ARG A 53 7.09 -5.42 -2.05
CA ARG A 53 5.94 -5.36 -2.95
C ARG A 53 4.73 -5.91 -2.21
N ILE A 54 3.70 -5.09 -2.08
CA ILE A 54 2.44 -5.44 -1.43
C ILE A 54 1.42 -5.69 -2.54
N THR A 55 1.18 -6.97 -2.82
CA THR A 55 0.26 -7.37 -3.88
C THR A 55 -1.15 -7.44 -3.34
N LEU A 56 -2.04 -6.61 -3.87
CA LEU A 56 -3.43 -6.48 -3.47
C LEU A 56 -4.31 -7.19 -4.48
N ARG A 57 -5.09 -8.17 -4.00
CA ARG A 57 -6.11 -8.86 -4.77
C ARG A 57 -7.49 -8.50 -4.23
N GLY A 58 -8.36 -7.99 -5.08
CA GLY A 58 -9.78 -7.90 -4.77
C GLY A 58 -10.40 -9.27 -5.00
N HIS A 59 -10.96 -9.88 -3.97
CA HIS A 59 -11.88 -11.00 -4.14
C HIS A 59 -13.28 -10.49 -4.44
N GLY A 60 -14.08 -11.28 -5.16
CA GLY A 60 -15.49 -10.98 -5.42
C GLY A 60 -16.28 -10.74 -4.12
N TYR A 61 -17.54 -10.35 -4.26
CA TYR A 61 -18.35 -9.87 -3.14
C TYR A 61 -18.50 -10.92 -1.99
N PRO A 62 -18.25 -10.56 -0.72
CA PRO A 62 -17.81 -9.24 -0.23
C PRO A 62 -16.31 -8.99 -0.49
N PRO A 63 -15.94 -7.75 -0.89
CA PRO A 63 -14.57 -7.44 -1.25
C PRO A 63 -13.64 -7.66 -0.06
N THR A 64 -12.77 -8.67 -0.17
CA THR A 64 -11.63 -8.85 0.72
C THR A 64 -10.36 -8.52 -0.05
N VAL A 65 -9.49 -7.73 0.57
CA VAL A 65 -8.16 -7.45 0.04
C VAL A 65 -7.21 -8.42 0.69
N THR A 66 -6.76 -9.43 -0.07
CA THR A 66 -5.63 -10.25 0.36
C THR A 66 -4.35 -9.56 -0.06
N SER A 67 -3.36 -9.59 0.83
CA SER A 67 -2.04 -9.04 0.59
C SER A 67 -1.00 -10.13 0.66
N THR A 68 -0.15 -10.23 -0.36
CA THR A 68 1.08 -11.01 -0.30
C THR A 68 2.27 -10.07 -0.22
N LEU A 69 3.23 -10.43 0.63
CA LEU A 69 4.45 -9.66 0.86
C LEU A 69 5.60 -10.33 0.11
N GLN A 70 6.21 -9.61 -0.81
CA GLN A 70 7.48 -10.02 -1.42
C GLN A 70 8.60 -9.13 -0.87
N THR A 71 9.54 -9.74 -0.14
CA THR A 71 10.68 -9.04 0.48
C THR A 71 11.92 -9.14 -0.42
N ARG A 72 12.88 -8.23 -0.25
CA ARG A 72 14.15 -8.22 -1.02
C ARG A 72 15.12 -9.36 -0.65
N ALA A 73 14.93 -10.01 0.50
CA ALA A 73 15.93 -10.91 1.08
C ALA A 73 15.88 -12.36 0.54
N SER A 74 15.02 -12.66 -0.44
CA SER A 74 14.97 -13.94 -1.18
C SER A 74 14.54 -15.19 -0.39
N LEU A 75 14.07 -16.18 -1.16
CA LEU A 75 13.50 -17.50 -0.81
C LEU A 75 12.10 -17.49 -0.20
N SER A 76 11.09 -17.61 -1.08
CA SER A 76 9.70 -18.10 -0.95
C SER A 76 9.06 -18.36 0.43
N SER A 77 9.38 -17.60 1.47
CA SER A 77 8.65 -17.67 2.73
C SER A 77 7.34 -16.93 2.50
N SER A 78 6.29 -17.70 2.18
CA SER A 78 4.91 -17.24 2.17
C SER A 78 4.57 -16.71 3.56
N PHE A 79 4.83 -15.43 3.79
CA PHE A 79 4.41 -14.75 4.99
C PHE A 79 2.88 -14.80 5.08
N ASN A 80 2.36 -14.94 6.30
CA ASN A 80 0.92 -14.97 6.57
C ASN A 80 0.31 -13.55 6.48
N GLY A 81 0.45 -12.94 5.31
CA GLY A 81 -0.14 -11.65 4.94
C GLY A 81 0.53 -10.42 5.55
N CYS A 82 -0.15 -9.27 5.46
CA CYS A 82 0.34 -8.00 6.01
C CYS A 82 0.43 -7.96 7.55
N ALA A 83 -0.04 -8.98 8.27
CA ALA A 83 -0.05 -9.01 9.72
C ALA A 83 1.37 -8.85 10.30
N GLU A 84 2.34 -9.53 9.71
CA GLU A 84 3.74 -9.45 10.14
C GLU A 84 4.38 -8.10 9.83
N LEU A 85 4.03 -7.50 8.67
CA LEU A 85 4.49 -6.16 8.30
C LEU A 85 3.98 -5.09 9.27
N VAL A 86 2.75 -5.24 9.79
CA VAL A 86 2.16 -4.27 10.72
C VAL A 86 2.42 -4.61 12.19
N ALA A 87 2.89 -5.81 12.52
CA ALA A 87 3.12 -6.23 13.90
C ALA A 87 4.01 -5.24 14.69
N PRO A 88 5.11 -4.70 14.13
CA PRO A 88 5.91 -3.70 14.84
C PRO A 88 5.13 -2.43 15.20
N LEU A 89 4.13 -2.05 14.38
CA LEU A 89 3.29 -0.88 14.60
C LEU A 89 2.28 -1.07 15.75
N LEU A 90 2.00 -2.31 16.14
CA LEU A 90 1.02 -2.62 17.18
C LEU A 90 1.62 -2.67 18.58
N ILE A 91 2.96 -2.64 18.70
CA ILE A 91 3.66 -2.78 19.99
C ILE A 91 3.44 -1.56 20.89
N CYS A 92 3.60 -0.34 20.35
CA CYS A 92 3.36 0.88 21.10
C CYS A 92 2.84 2.03 20.24
N ARG A 93 2.07 2.93 20.88
CA ARG A 93 1.42 4.08 20.20
C ARG A 93 2.44 5.07 19.62
N GLN A 94 3.59 5.23 20.27
CA GLN A 94 4.65 6.11 19.80
C GLN A 94 5.21 5.64 18.46
N ILE A 95 5.64 4.37 18.38
CA ILE A 95 6.09 3.74 17.12
C ILE A 95 5.02 3.87 16.04
N TYR A 96 3.76 3.55 16.37
CA TYR A 96 2.65 3.70 15.42
C TYR A 96 2.57 5.12 14.84
N SER A 97 2.58 6.15 15.69
CA SER A 97 2.43 7.54 15.26
C SER A 97 3.57 8.03 14.38
N GLU A 98 4.78 7.53 14.61
CA GLU A 98 5.98 7.95 13.87
C GLU A 98 6.15 7.22 12.54
N THR A 99 5.71 5.96 12.46
CA THR A 99 6.15 5.05 11.39
C THR A 99 5.02 4.51 10.52
N ASN A 100 3.75 4.72 10.86
CA ASN A 100 2.64 4.13 10.09
C ASN A 100 2.62 4.53 8.60
N LEU A 101 3.15 5.70 8.24
CA LEU A 101 3.22 6.15 6.85
C LEU A 101 4.38 5.52 6.08
N LEU A 102 5.38 4.94 6.75
CA LEU A 102 6.53 4.31 6.10
C LEU A 102 6.10 3.10 5.26
N ILE A 103 5.07 2.37 5.69
CA ILE A 103 4.48 1.27 4.91
C ILE A 103 3.99 1.78 3.54
N TYR A 104 3.38 2.97 3.50
CA TYR A 104 2.87 3.52 2.26
C TYR A 104 3.98 4.17 1.42
N LYS A 105 4.92 4.83 2.09
CA LYS A 105 5.99 5.59 1.46
C LYS A 105 7.07 4.74 0.83
N ASN A 106 7.44 3.63 1.47
CA ASN A 106 8.64 2.87 1.11
C ASN A 106 8.35 1.53 0.44
N ASN A 107 7.08 1.19 0.17
CA ASN A 107 6.70 -0.05 -0.52
C ASN A 107 6.06 0.25 -1.87
N THR A 108 6.02 -0.77 -2.73
CA THR A 108 5.32 -0.74 -4.01
C THR A 108 3.99 -1.48 -3.88
N PHE A 109 2.88 -0.81 -4.19
CA PHE A 109 1.56 -1.43 -4.18
C PHE A 109 1.23 -2.00 -5.55
N VAL A 110 1.10 -3.33 -5.64
CA VAL A 110 0.77 -4.04 -6.86
C VAL A 110 -0.71 -4.38 -6.84
N PHE A 111 -1.49 -3.82 -7.77
CA PHE A 111 -2.91 -4.12 -7.87
C PHE A 111 -3.11 -5.24 -8.89
N LEU A 112 -3.78 -6.33 -8.52
CA LEU A 112 -4.06 -7.43 -9.46
C LEU A 112 -5.33 -7.23 -10.28
N ASN A 113 -6.27 -6.42 -9.79
CA ASN A 113 -7.49 -6.06 -10.50
C ASN A 113 -8.01 -4.68 -10.07
N VAL A 114 -8.98 -4.15 -10.82
CA VAL A 114 -9.56 -2.82 -10.58
C VAL A 114 -10.27 -2.76 -9.23
N ASP A 115 -10.83 -3.87 -8.76
CA ASP A 115 -11.52 -3.94 -7.47
C ASP A 115 -10.55 -3.86 -6.29
N ALA A 116 -9.37 -4.47 -6.39
CA ALA A 116 -8.29 -4.30 -5.41
C ALA A 116 -7.95 -2.83 -5.20
N LYS A 117 -7.83 -2.08 -6.31
CA LYS A 117 -7.54 -0.64 -6.28
C LYS A 117 -8.69 0.15 -5.66
N ARG A 118 -9.92 -0.15 -6.05
CA ARG A 118 -11.13 0.52 -5.55
C ARG A 118 -11.27 0.32 -4.04
N GLU A 119 -11.08 -0.91 -3.58
CA GLU A 119 -11.20 -1.29 -2.18
C GLU A 119 -10.05 -0.71 -1.36
N PHE A 120 -8.82 -0.77 -1.86
CA PHE A 120 -7.69 -0.08 -1.26
C PHE A 120 -7.95 1.43 -1.11
N HIS A 121 -8.56 2.07 -2.12
CA HIS A 121 -8.93 3.47 -2.02
C HIS A 121 -10.01 3.71 -0.94
N ARG A 122 -10.95 2.78 -0.76
CA ARG A 122 -11.99 2.86 0.28
C ARG A 122 -11.44 2.67 1.69
N LEU A 123 -10.49 1.75 1.86
CA LEU A 123 -9.91 1.37 3.16
C LEU A 123 -8.80 2.31 3.63
N THR A 124 -8.16 3.03 2.71
CA THR A 124 -7.08 3.98 3.07
C THR A 124 -7.62 5.36 3.38
N CYS A 125 -6.93 6.09 4.26
CA CYS A 125 -7.20 7.52 4.47
C CYS A 125 -6.40 8.39 3.49
N LYS A 126 -6.73 9.69 3.42
CA LYS A 126 -6.05 10.64 2.51
C LYS A 126 -4.53 10.71 2.78
N ASN A 127 -4.11 10.73 4.04
CA ASN A 127 -2.69 10.83 4.40
C ASN A 127 -1.90 9.59 3.97
N GLN A 128 -2.48 8.40 4.13
CA GLN A 128 -1.88 7.15 3.66
C GLN A 128 -1.73 7.15 2.15
N ARG A 129 -2.77 7.56 1.40
CA ARG A 129 -2.69 7.69 -0.06
C ARG A 129 -1.65 8.69 -0.52
N ASN A 130 -1.59 9.85 0.15
CA ASN A 130 -0.60 10.87 -0.14
C ASN A 130 0.82 10.37 0.16
N ALA A 131 1.01 9.42 1.07
CA ALA A 131 2.32 8.87 1.35
C ALA A 131 2.82 7.92 0.25
N ILE A 132 1.94 7.38 -0.61
CA ILE A 132 2.32 6.39 -1.64
C ILE A 132 3.23 7.02 -2.69
N THR A 133 4.39 6.39 -2.92
CA THR A 133 5.38 6.84 -3.90
C THR A 133 5.56 5.87 -5.07
N ALA A 134 5.11 4.62 -4.95
CA ALA A 134 5.30 3.59 -5.96
C ALA A 134 4.08 2.66 -6.09
N ILE A 135 3.64 2.43 -7.32
CA ILE A 135 2.55 1.49 -7.63
C ILE A 135 2.85 0.66 -8.89
N LYS A 136 2.27 -0.53 -8.96
CA LYS A 136 2.13 -1.35 -10.17
C LYS A 136 0.63 -1.55 -10.42
N PRO A 137 0.02 -0.81 -11.37
CA PRO A 137 -1.40 -0.98 -11.70
C PRO A 137 -1.68 -2.39 -12.26
N CYS A 138 -2.93 -2.83 -12.19
CA CYS A 138 -3.28 -4.10 -12.83
C CYS A 138 -3.21 -3.99 -14.36
N PRO A 139 -2.81 -5.06 -15.06
CA PRO A 139 -3.33 -5.41 -16.39
C PRO A 139 -4.48 -4.58 -16.99
N SER A 140 -5.71 -4.90 -16.60
CA SER A 140 -6.95 -4.30 -17.10
C SER A 140 -7.09 -2.81 -16.80
N TYR A 141 -6.23 -2.27 -15.93
CA TYR A 141 -6.16 -0.84 -15.67
C TYR A 141 -5.78 -0.05 -16.92
N TRP A 142 -4.80 -0.56 -17.66
CA TRP A 142 -4.28 0.11 -18.84
C TRP A 142 -5.27 0.03 -19.99
N GLU A 143 -5.95 -1.11 -20.15
CA GLU A 143 -7.05 -1.24 -21.12
C GLU A 143 -8.13 -0.19 -20.90
N PHE A 144 -8.49 0.04 -19.62
CA PHE A 144 -9.45 1.08 -19.28
C PHE A 144 -8.95 2.49 -19.62
N LEU A 145 -7.66 2.76 -19.40
CA LEU A 145 -7.04 4.03 -19.80
C LEU A 145 -7.07 4.23 -21.32
N LEU A 146 -6.62 3.22 -22.08
CA LEU A 146 -6.60 3.26 -23.55
C LEU A 146 -8.00 3.39 -24.15
N TRP A 147 -9.00 2.75 -23.55
CA TRP A 147 -10.38 2.88 -23.99
C TRP A 147 -10.95 4.27 -23.66
N ARG A 148 -10.57 4.82 -22.50
CA ARG A 148 -11.14 6.07 -21.97
C ARG A 148 -10.51 7.34 -22.53
N GLU A 149 -9.32 7.29 -23.13
CA GLU A 149 -8.73 8.40 -23.91
C GLU A 149 -9.73 8.98 -24.94
N SER A 150 -10.69 8.19 -25.40
CA SER A 150 -11.76 8.65 -26.29
C SER A 150 -12.81 9.58 -25.63
N LYS A 151 -13.01 9.57 -24.31
CA LYS A 151 -14.20 10.22 -23.69
C LYS A 151 -14.00 10.98 -22.37
N SER A 152 -12.91 10.79 -21.62
CA SER A 152 -12.79 11.48 -20.32
C SER A 152 -11.34 11.62 -19.83
N LYS A 153 -10.92 12.89 -19.66
CA LYS A 153 -9.60 13.33 -19.14
C LYS A 153 -9.38 13.06 -17.65
N THR A 154 -9.83 11.93 -17.11
CA THR A 154 -9.55 11.63 -15.70
C THR A 154 -8.14 11.10 -15.54
N HIS A 155 -7.24 11.95 -15.06
CA HIS A 155 -5.92 11.54 -14.59
C HIS A 155 -6.08 10.55 -13.45
N VAL A 156 -5.60 9.34 -13.66
CA VAL A 156 -5.66 8.25 -12.73
C VAL A 156 -4.81 8.53 -11.50
N PHE A 157 -3.59 8.97 -11.75
CA PHE A 157 -2.57 9.13 -10.73
C PHE A 157 -2.77 10.41 -9.93
N SER A 158 -3.73 11.26 -10.31
CA SER A 158 -4.17 12.42 -9.52
C SER A 158 -4.57 12.07 -8.08
N ARG A 159 -4.93 10.81 -7.80
CA ARG A 159 -5.25 10.33 -6.44
C ARG A 159 -4.03 10.03 -5.57
N PHE A 160 -2.82 10.05 -6.15
CA PHE A 160 -1.54 9.79 -5.50
C PHE A 160 -0.60 10.96 -5.76
N PRO A 161 -0.77 12.11 -5.07
CA PRO A 161 -0.06 13.34 -5.42
C PRO A 161 1.46 13.27 -5.27
N ASN A 162 1.98 12.33 -4.48
CA ASN A 162 3.41 12.12 -4.29
C ASN A 162 3.94 10.86 -5.01
N LEU A 163 3.21 10.37 -6.01
CA LEU A 163 3.64 9.23 -6.80
C LEU A 163 4.91 9.58 -7.58
N LYS A 164 5.95 8.75 -7.41
CA LYS A 164 7.26 8.94 -8.05
C LYS A 164 7.56 7.87 -9.07
N THR A 165 7.04 6.65 -8.87
CA THR A 165 7.36 5.50 -9.71
C THR A 165 6.09 4.72 -10.07
N VAL A 166 5.95 4.40 -11.35
CA VAL A 166 4.92 3.48 -11.86
C VAL A 166 5.63 2.31 -12.54
N TYR A 167 5.35 1.11 -12.07
CA TYR A 167 5.84 -0.12 -12.70
C TYR A 167 4.80 -0.63 -13.71
N ILE A 168 5.26 -1.03 -14.88
CA ILE A 168 4.46 -1.66 -15.93
C ILE A 168 5.08 -3.00 -16.32
N ASP A 169 4.25 -3.92 -16.75
CA ASP A 169 4.67 -5.27 -17.11
C ASP A 169 4.79 -5.41 -18.63
N LEU A 170 5.91 -5.92 -19.15
CA LEU A 170 6.16 -6.04 -20.60
C LEU A 170 5.27 -7.03 -21.32
N ALA A 171 4.67 -7.97 -20.59
CA ALA A 171 3.66 -8.85 -21.17
C ALA A 171 2.47 -8.05 -21.77
N TRP A 172 2.41 -6.74 -21.49
CA TRP A 172 1.35 -5.82 -21.85
C TRP A 172 1.71 -4.96 -23.05
N GLY A 173 2.02 -5.64 -24.15
CA GLY A 173 1.71 -5.19 -25.50
C GLY A 173 0.57 -5.99 -26.14
N CYS A 174 0.09 -7.09 -25.54
CA CYS A 174 -0.81 -8.00 -26.25
C CYS A 174 -2.22 -7.43 -26.47
N ALA A 175 -2.43 -6.73 -27.59
CA ALA A 175 -3.24 -7.14 -28.74
C ALA A 175 -4.58 -7.89 -28.53
N ARG A 176 -4.67 -8.82 -27.57
CA ARG A 176 -5.77 -9.78 -27.45
C ARG A 176 -7.04 -9.18 -26.90
N VAL A 177 -6.98 -8.24 -25.96
CA VAL A 177 -8.22 -7.79 -25.29
C VAL A 177 -9.01 -6.81 -26.15
N LYS A 178 -8.34 -5.92 -26.91
CA LYS A 178 -9.00 -5.11 -27.95
C LYS A 178 -9.68 -5.99 -29.00
N ALA A 179 -9.00 -7.03 -29.49
CA ALA A 179 -9.54 -7.95 -30.49
C ALA A 179 -10.79 -8.70 -29.99
N ILE A 180 -10.75 -9.21 -28.76
CA ILE A 180 -11.85 -10.00 -28.18
C ILE A 180 -13.07 -9.13 -27.85
N TYR A 181 -12.90 -7.96 -27.22
CA TYR A 181 -14.04 -7.13 -26.82
C TYR A 181 -14.64 -6.30 -27.96
N LEU A 182 -13.85 -5.95 -28.98
CA LEU A 182 -14.32 -5.14 -30.12
C LEU A 182 -14.65 -5.99 -31.36
N GLY A 183 -14.50 -7.31 -31.29
CA GLY A 183 -14.70 -8.19 -32.44
C GLY A 183 -13.72 -7.93 -33.60
N ILE A 184 -12.61 -7.23 -33.33
CA ILE A 184 -11.58 -6.93 -34.31
C ILE A 184 -10.80 -8.24 -34.52
N LYS A 185 -10.97 -8.84 -35.70
CA LYS A 185 -10.31 -10.11 -36.05
C LYS A 185 -8.82 -9.97 -36.32
N GLU A 186 -8.35 -8.76 -36.57
CA GLU A 186 -6.96 -8.50 -36.91
C GLU A 186 -6.08 -8.43 -35.66
N PRO A 187 -4.91 -9.08 -35.68
CA PRO A 187 -3.93 -8.97 -34.60
C PRO A 187 -3.42 -7.53 -34.56
N VAL A 188 -3.68 -6.82 -33.47
CA VAL A 188 -3.06 -5.52 -33.20
C VAL A 188 -1.61 -5.79 -32.83
N GLU A 189 -0.64 -5.15 -33.48
CA GLU A 189 0.75 -5.28 -33.05
C GLU A 189 0.92 -4.71 -31.64
N PRO A 190 1.70 -5.39 -30.78
CA PRO A 190 1.95 -4.89 -29.45
C PRO A 190 2.71 -3.57 -29.47
N ASP A 191 2.26 -2.61 -28.66
CA ASP A 191 3.04 -1.38 -28.43
C ASP A 191 4.42 -1.77 -27.88
N THR A 192 5.46 -1.10 -28.37
CA THR A 192 6.78 -1.17 -27.75
C THR A 192 6.73 -0.60 -26.33
N PRO A 193 7.65 -1.04 -25.43
CA PRO A 193 7.78 -0.43 -24.11
C PRO A 193 7.89 1.11 -24.16
N GLU A 194 8.62 1.66 -25.13
CA GLU A 194 8.84 3.09 -25.31
C GLU A 194 7.54 3.82 -25.65
N GLU A 195 6.74 3.29 -26.58
CA GLU A 195 5.43 3.83 -26.94
C GLU A 195 4.47 3.81 -25.75
N THR A 196 4.49 2.72 -24.98
CA THR A 196 3.68 2.61 -23.76
C THR A 196 4.07 3.67 -22.74
N ILE A 197 5.37 3.87 -22.51
CA ILE A 197 5.88 4.92 -21.61
C ILE A 197 5.44 6.31 -22.09
N GLN A 198 5.62 6.61 -23.39
CA GLN A 198 5.27 7.90 -23.96
C GLN A 198 3.78 8.19 -23.80
N ARG A 199 2.92 7.20 -24.04
CA ARG A 199 1.47 7.34 -23.88
C ARG A 199 1.07 7.58 -22.43
N ILE A 200 1.64 6.83 -21.48
CA ILE A 200 1.38 7.03 -20.05
C ILE A 200 1.76 8.47 -19.65
N LYS A 201 2.92 8.94 -20.09
CA LYS A 201 3.39 10.31 -19.82
C LYS A 201 2.50 11.37 -20.46
N ALA A 202 2.02 11.15 -21.68
CA ALA A 202 1.10 12.07 -22.34
C ALA A 202 -0.24 12.20 -21.59
N THR A 203 -0.73 11.09 -21.02
CA THR A 203 -2.04 11.04 -20.35
C THR A 203 -1.98 11.45 -18.87
N GLU A 204 -0.91 11.11 -18.16
CA GLU A 204 -0.80 11.32 -16.70
C GLU A 204 0.24 12.37 -16.30
N GLY A 205 1.04 12.85 -17.26
CA GLY A 205 2.11 13.82 -17.05
C GLY A 205 3.49 13.18 -16.83
N GLU A 206 4.53 14.02 -16.83
CA GLU A 206 5.93 13.59 -16.78
C GLU A 206 6.56 13.58 -15.38
N HIS A 207 5.76 13.79 -14.33
CA HIS A 207 6.24 13.99 -12.96
C HIS A 207 6.68 12.70 -12.23
N PHE A 208 6.52 11.53 -12.86
CA PHE A 208 6.91 10.24 -12.30
C PHE A 208 7.74 9.42 -13.29
N LYS A 209 8.57 8.54 -12.74
CA LYS A 209 9.36 7.56 -13.49
C LYS A 209 8.46 6.36 -13.85
N VAL A 210 8.47 5.96 -15.12
CA VAL A 210 7.89 4.68 -15.54
C VAL A 210 9.01 3.65 -15.61
N ILE A 211 8.83 2.51 -14.96
CA ILE A 211 9.75 1.37 -14.99
C ILE A 211 9.04 0.21 -15.65
N VAL A 212 9.69 -0.35 -16.65
CA VAL A 212 9.21 -1.50 -17.38
C VAL A 212 9.85 -2.74 -16.77
N GLU A 213 9.02 -3.68 -16.31
CA GLU A 213 9.45 -4.97 -15.80
C GLU A 213 9.22 -6.00 -16.90
N THR A 214 10.27 -6.71 -17.30
CA THR A 214 10.11 -8.00 -17.96
C THR A 214 9.43 -8.91 -16.97
N ALA A 215 8.39 -9.64 -17.39
CA ALA A 215 7.89 -10.73 -16.58
C ALA A 215 9.11 -11.58 -16.23
N ASP A 216 9.39 -11.75 -14.93
CA ASP A 216 10.23 -12.86 -14.49
C ASP A 216 9.47 -14.08 -14.98
N VAL A 217 9.85 -14.56 -16.16
CA VAL A 217 9.53 -15.91 -16.58
C VAL A 217 10.25 -16.70 -15.52
N GLY A 218 9.53 -17.11 -14.48
CA GLY A 218 10.06 -18.05 -13.51
C GLY A 218 10.64 -19.16 -14.37
N GLU A 219 11.96 -19.31 -14.33
CA GLU A 219 12.56 -20.56 -14.72
C GLU A 219 11.94 -21.55 -13.74
N ASP A 220 10.85 -22.19 -14.19
CA ASP A 220 10.19 -23.27 -13.47
C ASP A 220 11.24 -24.40 -13.40
N ASP A 221 12.07 -24.36 -12.36
CA ASP A 221 12.96 -25.44 -11.94
C ASP A 221 12.17 -26.66 -11.43
#